data_AF-A0A366EGA8-F1
#
_entry.id   AF-A0A366EGA8-F1
#
_cell.length_a   1.000
_cell.length_b   1.000
_cell.length_c   1.000
_cell.angle_alpha   90.00
_cell.angle_beta   90.00
_cell.angle_gamma   90.00
#
_symmetry.space_group_name_H-M   'P 1'
#
loop_
_entity.id
_entity.type
_entity.pdbx_description
1 polymer ?
#
loop_
_entity_poly.entity_id
_entity_poly.type
_entity_poly.pdbx_seq_one_letter_code
_entity_poly.pdbx_strand_id
1 'polypeptide(L)'
;MANLFTRLKATVVADFHELLDQKEQKHPMTHLNQYIRNCEEEVKRLKQLIEKQYTIQQEYQKELQLANAMVEKRKRQATLAEEMNEEELVQEAIEELQHYQTRVNQLSEMADENKNQLSQIETKYVQMKQKLKDLYVKRLELRGRENIARVHKGMNNVLHTELLDKSESKFQDVENYIERLEQQVTTKYRLHTLDARFAELEKKVSTSK
;
A
#
# COMPACT_ATOMS: atom_id res chain seq x y z
N MET A 1 1.81 -23.98 9.62
CA MET A 1 2.35 -22.62 9.82
C MET A 1 1.36 -21.51 9.38
N ALA A 2 0.07 -21.60 9.74
CA ALA A 2 -0.96 -20.64 9.30
C ALA A 2 -1.37 -19.59 10.36
N ASN A 3 -0.71 -19.58 11.52
CA ASN A 3 -1.23 -18.94 12.74
C ASN A 3 -0.82 -17.48 12.96
N LEU A 4 0.21 -16.95 12.28
CA LEU A 4 0.63 -15.56 12.46
C LEU A 4 -0.21 -14.58 11.63
N PHE A 5 -0.49 -14.92 10.37
CA PHE A 5 -1.30 -14.07 9.49
C PHE A 5 -2.79 -14.12 9.86
N THR A 6 -3.27 -15.27 10.36
CA THR A 6 -4.62 -15.37 10.95
C THR A 6 -4.70 -14.68 12.31
N ARG A 7 -3.66 -14.69 13.16
CA ARG A 7 -3.65 -13.86 14.37
C ARG A 7 -3.60 -12.38 14.04
N LEU A 8 -2.79 -11.93 13.08
CA LEU A 8 -2.79 -10.52 12.67
C LEU A 8 -4.14 -10.11 12.06
N LYS A 9 -4.75 -10.96 11.23
CA LYS A 9 -6.09 -10.72 10.66
C LYS A 9 -7.19 -10.79 11.72
N ALA A 10 -7.15 -11.76 12.63
CA ALA A 10 -8.18 -11.98 13.63
C ALA A 10 -8.08 -10.99 14.78
N THR A 11 -6.89 -10.69 15.29
CA THR A 11 -6.68 -9.67 16.33
C THR A 11 -7.02 -8.28 15.80
N VAL A 12 -6.65 -7.92 14.56
CA VAL A 12 -6.89 -6.56 14.04
C VAL A 12 -8.33 -6.35 13.56
N VAL A 13 -8.98 -7.36 12.98
CA VAL A 13 -10.41 -7.27 12.61
C VAL A 13 -11.32 -7.42 13.83
N ALA A 14 -10.92 -8.23 14.83
CA ALA A 14 -11.59 -8.26 16.12
C ALA A 14 -11.43 -6.90 16.80
N ASP A 15 -10.22 -6.33 16.91
CA ASP A 15 -10.02 -4.99 17.48
C ASP A 15 -10.84 -3.92 16.75
N PHE A 16 -10.99 -3.99 15.42
CA PHE A 16 -11.83 -3.04 14.68
C PHE A 16 -13.33 -3.18 14.96
N HIS A 17 -13.82 -4.41 15.17
CA HIS A 17 -15.20 -4.67 15.56
C HIS A 17 -15.45 -4.40 17.05
N GLU A 18 -14.50 -4.72 17.93
CA GLU A 18 -14.56 -4.52 19.38
C GLU A 18 -14.38 -3.04 19.76
N LEU A 19 -13.59 -2.26 19.01
CA LEU A 19 -13.48 -0.80 19.14
C LEU A 19 -14.73 -0.05 18.64
N LEU A 20 -15.53 -0.65 17.76
CA LEU A 20 -16.84 -0.12 17.38
C LEU A 20 -17.91 -0.43 18.45
N ASP A 21 -17.78 -1.57 19.15
CA ASP A 21 -18.72 -2.02 20.17
C ASP A 21 -18.42 -1.46 21.58
N GLN A 22 -17.18 -1.08 21.89
CA GLN A 22 -16.85 -0.44 23.16
C GLN A 22 -17.09 1.07 23.12
N LYS A 23 -17.71 1.55 24.20
CA LYS A 23 -18.27 2.88 24.44
C LYS A 23 -17.26 4.05 24.46
N GLU A 24 -16.22 4.04 23.63
CA GLU A 24 -15.24 5.13 23.48
C GLU A 24 -15.56 6.02 22.28
N GLN A 25 -16.75 6.64 22.31
CA GLN A 25 -17.28 7.53 21.26
C GLN A 25 -16.53 8.86 21.07
N LYS A 26 -15.31 9.05 21.61
CA LYS A 26 -14.69 10.38 21.61
C LYS A 26 -13.98 10.70 20.28
N HIS A 27 -13.21 9.79 19.67
CA HIS A 27 -12.45 10.12 18.45
C HIS A 27 -12.17 8.92 17.49
N PRO A 28 -13.20 8.29 16.87
CA PRO A 28 -13.01 7.15 15.97
C PRO A 28 -12.07 7.44 14.78
N MET A 29 -12.06 8.69 14.30
CA MET A 29 -11.14 9.13 13.23
C MET A 29 -9.67 9.16 13.67
N THR A 30 -9.38 9.43 14.94
CA THR A 30 -8.02 9.44 15.48
C THR A 30 -7.44 8.02 15.51
N HIS A 31 -8.23 7.04 15.96
CA HIS A 31 -7.83 5.63 15.95
C HIS A 31 -7.60 5.12 14.53
N LEU A 32 -8.47 5.46 13.56
CA LEU A 32 -8.25 5.09 12.16
C LEU A 32 -6.97 5.70 11.58
N ASN A 33 -6.68 6.97 11.90
CA ASN A 33 -5.43 7.60 11.44
C ASN A 33 -4.21 6.92 12.05
N GLN A 34 -4.24 6.59 13.33
CA GLN A 34 -3.14 5.88 14.00
C GLN A 34 -2.96 4.47 13.41
N TYR A 35 -4.07 3.77 13.15
CA TYR A 35 -4.04 2.46 12.52
C TYR A 35 -3.38 2.50 11.14
N ILE A 36 -3.76 3.45 10.29
CA ILE A 36 -3.14 3.64 8.97
C ILE A 36 -1.64 3.88 9.11
N ARG A 37 -1.20 4.74 10.05
CA ARG A 37 0.24 4.99 10.30
C ARG A 37 0.99 3.72 10.72
N ASN A 38 0.42 2.93 11.63
CA ASN A 38 1.01 1.66 12.05
C ASN A 38 1.16 0.70 10.86
N CYS A 39 0.15 0.63 9.99
CA CYS A 39 0.23 -0.15 8.75
C CYS A 39 1.32 0.36 7.81
N GLU A 40 1.52 1.67 7.68
CA GLU A 40 2.60 2.24 6.87
C GLU A 40 3.99 1.88 7.40
N GLU A 41 4.17 1.96 8.73
CA GLU A 41 5.42 1.60 9.39
C GLU A 41 5.74 0.12 9.17
N GLU A 42 4.74 -0.76 9.31
CA GLU A 42 4.95 -2.18 9.07
C GLU A 42 5.23 -2.50 7.59
N VAL A 43 4.56 -1.82 6.64
CA VAL A 43 4.88 -1.94 5.22
C VAL A 43 6.33 -1.53 4.93
N LYS A 44 6.85 -0.49 5.59
CA LYS A 44 8.25 -0.06 5.44
C LYS A 44 9.21 -1.08 6.05
N ARG A 45 8.92 -1.58 7.26
CA ARG A 45 9.73 -2.60 7.93
C ARG A 45 9.82 -3.88 7.10
N LEU A 46 8.69 -4.36 6.59
CA LEU A 46 8.63 -5.56 5.76
C LEU A 46 9.40 -5.39 4.45
N LYS A 47 9.38 -4.18 3.85
CA LYS A 47 10.20 -3.88 2.66
C LYS A 47 11.69 -4.13 2.93
N GLN A 48 12.21 -3.66 4.06
CA GLN A 48 13.62 -3.85 4.43
C GLN A 48 13.97 -5.34 4.63
N LEU A 49 13.05 -6.13 5.18
CA LEU A 49 13.24 -7.57 5.34
C LEU A 49 13.26 -8.30 3.99
N ILE A 50 12.39 -7.90 3.05
CA ILE A 50 12.37 -8.44 1.68
C ILE A 50 13.67 -8.06 0.95
N GLU A 51 14.13 -6.81 1.09
CA GLU A 51 15.41 -6.35 0.53
C GLU A 51 16.59 -7.20 1.03
N LYS A 52 16.62 -7.51 2.34
CA LYS A 52 17.62 -8.43 2.89
C LYS A 52 17.53 -9.83 2.29
N GLN A 53 16.32 -10.33 2.03
CA GLN A 53 16.14 -11.66 1.44
C GLN A 53 16.69 -11.72 0.00
N TYR A 54 16.61 -10.62 -0.77
CA TYR A 54 17.28 -10.52 -2.06
C TYR A 54 18.80 -10.53 -1.94
N THR A 55 19.37 -9.86 -0.93
CA THR A 55 20.81 -9.92 -0.69
C THR A 55 21.26 -11.35 -0.42
N ILE A 56 20.52 -12.10 0.42
CA ILE A 56 20.79 -13.52 0.67
C ILE A 56 20.70 -14.34 -0.62
N GLN A 57 19.71 -14.08 -1.49
CA GLN A 57 19.61 -14.74 -2.80
C GLN A 57 20.86 -14.50 -3.66
N GLN A 58 21.38 -13.27 -3.67
CA GLN A 58 22.59 -12.93 -4.41
C GLN A 58 23.82 -13.64 -3.84
N GLU A 59 23.91 -13.77 -2.52
CA GLU A 59 24.97 -14.52 -1.85
C GLU A 59 24.95 -16.02 -2.23
N TYR A 60 23.77 -16.66 -2.23
CA TYR A 60 23.64 -18.04 -2.70
C TYR A 60 24.07 -18.20 -4.16
N GLN A 61 23.66 -17.28 -5.03
CA GLN A 61 24.05 -17.31 -6.44
C GLN A 61 25.57 -17.14 -6.62
N LYS A 62 26.19 -16.26 -5.85
CA LYS A 62 27.64 -16.05 -5.87
C LYS A 62 28.39 -17.29 -5.40
N GLU A 63 28.00 -17.87 -4.27
CA GLU A 63 28.62 -19.10 -3.75
C GLU A 63 28.43 -20.27 -4.70
N LEU A 64 27.26 -20.39 -5.33
CA LEU A 64 26.97 -21.42 -6.34
C LEU A 64 27.89 -21.26 -7.56
N GLN A 65 28.12 -20.03 -8.04
CA GLN A 65 29.06 -19.77 -9.13
C GLN A 65 30.50 -20.16 -8.78
N LEU A 66 30.95 -19.82 -7.56
CA LEU A 66 32.29 -20.20 -7.08
C LEU A 66 32.44 -21.72 -6.96
N ALA A 67 31.44 -22.41 -6.41
CA ALA A 67 31.45 -23.87 -6.29
C ALA A 67 31.46 -24.55 -7.67
N ASN A 68 30.67 -24.07 -8.63
CA ASN A 68 30.70 -24.57 -10.01
C ASN A 68 32.05 -24.35 -10.69
N ALA A 69 32.68 -23.18 -10.49
CA ALA A 69 34.02 -22.92 -11.01
C ALA A 69 35.05 -23.91 -10.43
N MET A 70 34.93 -24.26 -9.15
CA MET A 70 35.78 -25.27 -8.51
C MET A 70 35.52 -26.68 -9.03
N VAL A 71 34.26 -27.07 -9.28
CA VAL A 71 33.93 -28.33 -9.95
C VAL A 71 34.64 -28.41 -11.31
N GLU A 72 34.49 -27.40 -12.15
CA GLU A 72 35.11 -27.38 -13.48
C GLU A 72 36.64 -27.38 -13.42
N LYS A 73 37.23 -26.69 -12.44
CA LYS A 73 38.67 -26.72 -12.19
C LYS A 73 39.15 -28.12 -11.82
N ARG A 74 38.49 -28.79 -10.86
CA ARG A 74 38.88 -30.13 -10.40
C ARG A 74 38.67 -31.20 -11.46
N LYS A 75 37.63 -31.09 -12.30
CA LYS A 75 37.48 -31.96 -13.49
C LYS A 75 38.71 -31.89 -14.40
N ARG A 76 39.13 -30.67 -14.78
CA ARG A 76 40.28 -30.47 -15.65
C ARG A 76 41.58 -30.99 -15.03
N GLN A 77 41.75 -30.81 -13.72
CA GLN A 77 42.93 -31.29 -13.01
C GLN A 77 42.96 -32.81 -12.87
N ALA A 78 41.82 -33.46 -12.65
CA ALA A 78 41.71 -34.92 -12.65
C ALA A 78 42.11 -35.49 -14.01
N THR A 79 41.56 -34.95 -15.11
CA THR A 79 41.92 -35.39 -16.47
C THR A 79 43.42 -35.20 -16.76
N LEU A 80 44.00 -34.07 -16.36
CA LEU A 80 45.43 -33.84 -16.53
C LEU A 80 46.29 -34.84 -15.73
N ALA A 81 45.90 -35.14 -14.49
CA ALA A 81 46.62 -36.11 -13.66
C ALA A 81 46.51 -37.54 -14.22
N GLU A 82 45.36 -37.91 -14.80
CA GLU A 82 45.15 -39.17 -15.52
C GLU A 82 46.09 -39.27 -16.74
N GLU A 83 46.20 -38.21 -17.54
CA GLU A 83 47.10 -38.17 -18.70
C GLU A 83 48.58 -38.35 -18.31
N MET A 84 48.96 -37.85 -17.12
CA MET A 84 50.32 -37.94 -16.59
C MET A 84 50.60 -39.22 -15.80
N ASN A 85 49.60 -40.10 -15.62
CA ASN A 85 49.68 -41.31 -14.79
C ASN A 85 50.02 -41.04 -13.32
N GLU A 86 49.60 -39.91 -12.77
CA GLU A 86 49.79 -39.53 -11.36
C GLU A 86 48.57 -39.94 -10.52
N GLU A 87 48.46 -41.24 -10.18
CA GLU A 87 47.26 -41.84 -9.56
C GLU A 87 46.83 -41.16 -8.24
N GLU A 88 47.79 -40.76 -7.39
CA GLU A 88 47.49 -40.08 -6.12
C GLU A 88 46.79 -38.73 -6.36
N LEU A 89 47.27 -37.95 -7.34
CA LEU A 89 46.68 -36.66 -7.70
C LEU A 89 45.30 -36.81 -8.35
N VAL A 90 45.07 -37.90 -9.11
CA VAL A 90 43.75 -38.23 -9.64
C VAL A 90 42.76 -38.46 -8.50
N GLN A 91 43.15 -39.28 -7.52
CA GLN A 91 42.29 -39.59 -6.39
C GLN A 91 41.93 -38.33 -5.58
N GLU A 92 42.90 -37.50 -5.22
CA GLU A 92 42.66 -36.24 -4.52
C GLU A 92 41.73 -35.29 -5.31
N ALA A 93 41.95 -35.18 -6.63
CA ALA A 93 41.13 -34.31 -7.48
C ALA A 93 39.68 -34.81 -7.58
N ILE A 94 39.46 -36.13 -7.65
CA ILE A 94 38.13 -36.74 -7.68
C ILE A 94 37.41 -36.58 -6.33
N GLU A 95 38.11 -36.76 -5.22
CA GLU A 95 37.53 -36.56 -3.88
C GLU A 95 37.06 -35.11 -3.68
N GLU A 96 37.90 -34.13 -4.02
CA GLU A 96 37.52 -32.71 -4.00
C GLU A 96 36.38 -32.40 -4.98
N LEU A 97 36.41 -32.97 -6.19
CA LEU A 97 35.35 -32.82 -7.17
C LEU A 97 33.99 -33.23 -6.59
N GLN A 98 33.91 -34.41 -5.98
CA GLN A 98 32.67 -34.92 -5.37
C GLN A 98 32.18 -34.03 -4.23
N HIS A 99 33.11 -33.50 -3.42
CA HIS A 99 32.79 -32.54 -2.38
C HIS A 99 32.15 -31.26 -2.96
N TYR A 100 32.77 -30.66 -3.97
CA TYR A 100 32.22 -29.46 -4.61
C TYR A 100 30.90 -29.72 -5.35
N GLN A 101 30.73 -30.90 -5.98
CA GLN A 101 29.46 -31.29 -6.60
C GLN A 101 28.33 -31.38 -5.58
N THR A 102 28.61 -31.97 -4.40
CA THR A 102 27.64 -32.02 -3.30
C THR A 102 27.25 -30.61 -2.85
N ARG A 103 28.24 -29.72 -2.70
CA ARG A 103 28.01 -28.32 -2.34
C ARG A 103 27.21 -27.56 -3.40
N VAL A 104 27.46 -27.79 -4.69
CA VAL A 104 26.67 -27.22 -5.80
C VAL A 104 25.21 -27.63 -5.69
N ASN A 105 24.93 -28.91 -5.45
CA ASN A 105 23.56 -29.42 -5.32
C ASN A 105 22.83 -28.75 -4.15
N GLN A 106 23.47 -28.68 -2.99
CA GLN A 106 22.92 -28.01 -1.80
C GLN A 106 22.63 -26.53 -2.04
N LEU A 107 23.59 -25.79 -2.61
CA LEU A 107 23.43 -24.37 -2.90
C LEU A 107 22.35 -24.10 -3.96
N SER A 108 22.22 -24.99 -4.95
CA SER A 108 21.16 -24.89 -5.96
C SER A 108 19.77 -25.05 -5.33
N GLU A 109 19.59 -26.06 -4.48
CA GLU A 109 18.33 -26.28 -3.76
C GLU A 109 17.98 -25.07 -2.88
N MET A 110 18.93 -24.58 -2.08
CA MET A 110 18.73 -23.39 -1.24
C MET A 110 18.37 -22.14 -2.07
N ALA A 111 19.02 -21.94 -3.22
CA ALA A 111 18.74 -20.81 -4.10
C ALA A 111 17.35 -20.89 -4.76
N ASP A 112 16.90 -22.09 -5.12
CA ASP A 112 15.58 -22.30 -5.72
C ASP A 112 14.46 -22.19 -4.67
N GLU A 113 14.66 -22.74 -3.49
CA GLU A 113 13.75 -22.57 -2.36
C GLU A 113 13.59 -21.09 -1.99
N ASN A 114 14.70 -20.37 -1.87
CA ASN A 114 14.67 -18.96 -1.54
C ASN A 114 13.97 -18.13 -2.63
N LYS A 115 14.20 -18.43 -3.91
CA LYS A 115 13.48 -17.79 -5.03
C LYS A 115 11.97 -18.01 -4.94
N ASN A 116 11.53 -19.22 -4.60
CA ASN A 116 10.11 -19.53 -4.41
C ASN A 116 9.52 -18.77 -3.22
N GLN A 117 10.25 -18.70 -2.10
CA GLN A 117 9.83 -17.93 -0.92
C GLN A 117 9.74 -16.43 -1.22
N LEU A 118 10.72 -15.87 -1.94
CA LEU A 118 10.73 -14.47 -2.40
C LEU A 118 9.47 -14.14 -3.20
N SER A 119 9.12 -14.95 -4.19
CA SER A 119 7.90 -14.75 -5.00
C SER A 119 6.62 -14.73 -4.15
N GLN A 120 6.53 -15.62 -3.15
CA GLN A 120 5.39 -15.67 -2.24
C GLN A 120 5.29 -14.42 -1.36
N ILE A 121 6.41 -13.94 -0.80
CA ILE A 121 6.40 -12.76 0.06
C ILE A 121 6.19 -11.47 -0.74
N GLU A 122 6.71 -11.37 -1.97
CA GLU A 122 6.44 -10.27 -2.90
C GLU A 122 4.95 -10.15 -3.21
N THR A 123 4.31 -11.27 -3.55
CA THR A 123 2.87 -11.29 -3.84
C THR A 123 2.06 -10.77 -2.66
N LYS A 124 2.37 -11.25 -1.45
CA LYS A 124 1.72 -10.78 -0.21
C LYS A 124 2.02 -9.30 0.08
N TYR A 125 3.24 -8.85 -0.19
CA TYR A 125 3.64 -7.45 -0.01
C TYR A 125 2.87 -6.50 -0.92
N VAL A 126 2.67 -6.87 -2.19
CA VAL A 126 1.85 -6.11 -3.14
C VAL A 126 0.39 -6.05 -2.67
N GLN A 127 -0.18 -7.18 -2.24
CA GLN A 127 -1.54 -7.22 -1.68
C GLN A 127 -1.68 -6.31 -0.46
N MET A 128 -0.70 -6.31 0.44
CA MET A 128 -0.69 -5.44 1.61
C MET A 128 -0.65 -3.95 1.24
N LYS A 129 0.17 -3.57 0.25
CA LYS A 129 0.19 -2.19 -0.28
C LYS A 129 -1.15 -1.78 -0.88
N GLN A 130 -1.83 -2.69 -1.57
CA GLN A 130 -3.17 -2.41 -2.09
C GLN A 130 -4.18 -2.21 -0.96
N LYS A 131 -4.15 -3.06 0.07
CA LYS A 131 -5.03 -2.91 1.25
C LYS A 131 -4.80 -1.59 1.98
N LEU A 132 -3.56 -1.13 2.07
CA LEU A 132 -3.24 0.18 2.64
C LEU A 132 -3.88 1.33 1.82
N LYS A 133 -3.90 1.23 0.48
CA LYS A 133 -4.63 2.19 -0.38
C LYS A 133 -6.14 2.13 -0.14
N ASP A 134 -6.71 0.95 0.02
CA ASP A 134 -8.13 0.78 0.34
C ASP A 134 -8.48 1.49 1.67
N LEU A 135 -7.61 1.40 2.68
CA LEU A 135 -7.77 2.12 3.96
C LEU A 135 -7.74 3.64 3.78
N TYR A 136 -6.90 4.15 2.88
CA TYR A 136 -6.86 5.57 2.56
C TYR A 136 -8.16 6.08 1.95
N VAL A 137 -8.75 5.31 1.03
CA VAL A 137 -10.07 5.59 0.46
C VAL A 137 -11.13 5.55 1.56
N LYS A 138 -11.08 4.55 2.44
CA LYS A 138 -12.02 4.44 3.56
C LYS A 138 -11.94 5.62 4.52
N ARG A 139 -10.73 6.09 4.82
CA ARG A 139 -10.52 7.31 5.61
C ARG A 139 -11.14 8.53 4.96
N LEU A 140 -11.01 8.69 3.64
CA LEU A 140 -11.61 9.80 2.91
C LEU A 140 -13.14 9.75 2.97
N GLU A 141 -13.72 8.58 2.74
CA GLU A 141 -15.17 8.34 2.86
C GLU A 141 -15.70 8.75 4.23
N LEU A 142 -15.03 8.30 5.31
CA LEU A 142 -15.44 8.59 6.68
C LEU A 142 -15.32 10.08 7.04
N ARG A 143 -14.27 10.77 6.57
CA ARG A 143 -14.16 12.23 6.70
C ARG A 143 -15.31 12.96 6.01
N GLY A 144 -15.69 12.51 4.81
CA GLY A 144 -16.83 13.07 4.09
C GLY A 144 -18.15 12.91 4.86
N ARG A 145 -18.41 11.71 5.38
CA ARG A 145 -19.59 11.43 6.22
C ARG A 145 -19.60 12.27 7.50
N GLU A 146 -18.46 12.39 8.18
CA GLU A 146 -18.31 13.22 9.37
C GLU A 146 -18.64 14.69 9.08
N ASN A 147 -18.14 15.23 7.96
CA ASN A 147 -18.42 16.61 7.57
C ASN A 147 -19.92 16.84 7.35
N ILE A 148 -20.59 15.96 6.61
CA ILE A 148 -22.03 16.02 6.37
C ILE A 148 -22.81 15.97 7.69
N ALA A 149 -22.44 15.07 8.61
CA ALA A 149 -23.08 14.98 9.92
C ALA A 149 -22.90 16.25 10.76
N ARG A 150 -21.71 16.87 10.73
CA ARG A 150 -21.44 18.16 11.39
C ARG A 150 -22.27 19.30 10.79
N VAL A 151 -22.41 19.35 9.47
CA VAL A 151 -23.25 20.32 8.77
C VAL A 151 -24.71 20.17 9.20
N HIS A 152 -25.26 18.95 9.18
CA HIS A 152 -26.64 18.70 9.65
C HIS A 152 -26.84 19.11 11.11
N LYS A 153 -25.88 18.81 12.00
CA LYS A 153 -25.93 19.26 13.39
C LYS A 153 -25.92 20.79 13.50
N GLY A 154 -25.08 21.47 12.73
CA GLY A 154 -25.03 22.93 12.67
C GLY A 154 -26.35 23.53 12.18
N MET A 155 -26.92 23.00 11.10
CA MET A 155 -28.21 23.43 10.57
C MET A 155 -29.33 23.24 11.60
N ASN A 156 -29.42 22.07 12.23
CA ASN A 156 -30.43 21.81 13.25
C ASN A 156 -30.27 22.74 14.46
N ASN A 157 -29.04 23.04 14.89
CA ASN A 157 -28.81 24.01 15.97
C ASN A 157 -29.32 25.41 15.59
N VAL A 158 -29.07 25.87 14.36
CA VAL A 158 -29.58 27.17 13.88
C VAL A 158 -31.11 27.17 13.80
N LEU A 159 -31.71 26.10 13.30
CA LEU A 159 -33.18 25.97 13.18
C LEU A 159 -33.89 25.81 14.54
N HIS A 160 -33.23 25.24 15.55
CA HIS A 160 -33.79 25.03 16.89
C HIS A 160 -33.42 26.11 17.91
N THR A 161 -32.55 27.06 17.57
CA THR A 161 -32.31 28.20 18.46
C THR A 161 -33.52 29.13 18.36
N GLU A 162 -34.11 29.49 19.51
CA GLU A 162 -35.19 30.48 19.71
C GLU A 162 -34.80 31.93 19.29
N LEU A 163 -33.98 32.07 18.24
CA LEU A 163 -33.64 33.33 17.58
C LEU A 163 -34.59 33.64 16.41
N LEU A 164 -35.37 32.66 15.93
CA LEU A 164 -36.36 32.88 14.88
C LEU A 164 -37.54 33.75 15.37
N ASP A 165 -37.88 33.76 16.67
CA ASP A 165 -38.96 34.59 17.22
C ASP A 165 -38.56 36.06 17.49
N LYS A 166 -37.26 36.42 17.36
CA LYS A 166 -36.76 37.79 17.59
C LYS A 166 -35.98 38.40 16.43
N SER A 167 -35.85 37.70 15.29
CA SER A 167 -34.96 38.11 14.20
C SER A 167 -35.64 38.67 12.95
N GLU A 168 -36.97 38.65 12.79
CA GLU A 168 -37.64 39.31 11.65
C GLU A 168 -37.21 40.78 11.48
N SER A 169 -37.06 41.52 12.60
CA SER A 169 -36.63 42.93 12.55
C SER A 169 -35.14 43.12 12.24
N LYS A 170 -34.29 42.09 12.35
CA LYS A 170 -32.84 42.19 12.07
C LYS A 170 -32.44 41.60 10.72
N PHE A 171 -33.33 40.83 10.07
CA PHE A 171 -33.13 40.36 8.69
C PHE A 171 -33.21 41.48 7.66
N GLN A 172 -34.00 42.54 7.91
CA GLN A 172 -34.10 43.69 7.01
C GLN A 172 -32.76 44.46 6.83
N ASP A 173 -31.98 44.59 7.89
CA ASP A 173 -30.67 45.26 7.85
C ASP A 173 -29.60 44.42 7.14
N VAL A 174 -29.74 43.09 7.21
CA VAL A 174 -28.86 42.13 6.54
C VAL A 174 -29.24 42.00 5.06
N GLU A 175 -30.52 42.05 4.69
CA GLU A 175 -30.97 42.15 3.29
C GLU A 175 -30.43 43.41 2.61
N ASN A 176 -30.51 44.57 3.26
CA ASN A 176 -29.96 45.84 2.74
C ASN A 176 -28.42 45.85 2.64
N TYR A 177 -27.72 44.96 3.36
CA TYR A 177 -26.27 44.77 3.27
C TYR A 177 -25.91 43.76 2.17
N ILE A 178 -26.70 42.71 2.00
CA ILE A 178 -26.59 41.72 0.93
C ILE A 178 -26.89 42.34 -0.43
N GLU A 179 -27.92 43.20 -0.56
CA GLU A 179 -28.26 43.90 -1.80
C GLU A 179 -27.12 44.81 -2.29
N ARG A 180 -26.40 45.45 -1.35
CA ARG A 180 -25.20 46.26 -1.64
C ARG A 180 -23.98 45.41 -2.04
N LEU A 181 -23.87 44.19 -1.53
CA LEU A 181 -22.85 43.22 -1.93
C LEU A 181 -23.15 42.58 -3.28
N GLU A 182 -24.42 42.31 -3.59
CA GLU A 182 -24.86 41.75 -4.88
C GLU A 182 -24.63 42.70 -6.06
N GLN A 183 -24.79 44.02 -5.82
CA GLN A 183 -24.41 45.05 -6.80
C GLN A 183 -22.88 45.15 -7.03
N GLN A 184 -22.05 44.66 -6.09
CA GLN A 184 -20.59 44.66 -6.23
C GLN A 184 -20.01 43.32 -6.75
N VAL A 185 -20.78 42.23 -6.69
CA VAL A 185 -20.35 40.87 -7.08
C VAL A 185 -20.79 40.47 -8.49
N THR A 186 -21.31 41.42 -9.28
CA THR A 186 -21.46 41.28 -10.74
C THR A 186 -20.10 41.34 -11.46
N THR A 187 -19.14 40.52 -11.06
CA THR A 187 -17.99 40.15 -11.88
C THR A 187 -17.48 38.79 -11.42
N LYS A 188 -17.59 37.82 -12.35
CA LYS A 188 -16.82 36.57 -12.46
C LYS A 188 -17.37 35.27 -11.81
N TYR A 189 -17.88 34.42 -12.72
CA TYR A 189 -18.02 32.94 -12.74
C TYR A 189 -19.23 32.31 -12.01
N ARG A 190 -20.34 31.91 -12.66
CA ARG A 190 -20.62 30.72 -13.54
C ARG A 190 -20.12 29.41 -12.92
N LEU A 191 -20.93 28.39 -12.54
CA LEU A 191 -22.02 27.62 -13.20
C LEU A 191 -22.83 26.86 -12.11
N HIS A 192 -24.08 26.40 -12.23
CA HIS A 192 -24.85 25.84 -13.35
C HIS A 192 -26.31 26.36 -13.33
N THR A 193 -26.66 27.22 -14.27
CA THR A 193 -28.06 27.61 -14.53
C THR A 193 -28.49 27.16 -15.94
N LEU A 194 -29.79 27.21 -16.15
CA LEU A 194 -30.52 26.68 -17.31
C LEU A 194 -29.96 27.18 -18.67
N ASP A 195 -29.40 28.38 -18.71
CA ASP A 195 -28.74 28.96 -19.91
C ASP A 195 -27.46 28.23 -20.32
N ALA A 196 -26.70 27.68 -19.36
CA ALA A 196 -25.51 26.88 -19.68
C ALA A 196 -25.88 25.55 -20.35
N ARG A 197 -27.07 25.02 -20.06
CA ARG A 197 -27.59 23.78 -20.68
C ARG A 197 -28.12 24.05 -22.09
N PHE A 198 -28.67 25.23 -22.36
CA PHE A 198 -29.10 25.62 -23.72
C PHE A 198 -27.92 26.01 -24.63
N ALA A 199 -26.88 26.64 -24.10
CA ALA A 199 -25.65 26.93 -24.86
C ALA A 199 -24.92 25.67 -25.37
N GLU A 200 -25.01 24.54 -24.64
CA GLU A 200 -24.50 23.25 -25.11
C GLU A 200 -25.35 22.63 -26.22
N LEU A 201 -26.67 22.89 -26.24
CA LEU A 201 -27.58 22.43 -27.29
C LEU A 201 -27.36 23.20 -28.60
N GLU A 202 -27.18 24.52 -28.54
CA GLU A 202 -26.89 25.36 -29.73
C GLU A 202 -25.53 25.03 -30.38
N LYS A 203 -24.53 24.65 -29.57
CA LYS A 203 -23.22 24.20 -30.06
C LYS A 203 -23.27 22.85 -30.80
N LYS A 204 -24.19 21.96 -30.44
CA LYS A 204 -24.38 20.67 -31.13
C LYS A 204 -25.09 20.82 -32.48
N VAL A 205 -25.98 21.81 -32.61
CA VAL A 205 -26.68 22.12 -33.86
C VAL A 205 -25.76 22.77 -34.90
N SER A 206 -24.76 23.53 -34.44
CA SER A 206 -23.79 24.21 -35.32
C SER A 206 -22.62 23.33 -35.79
N THR A 207 -22.35 22.20 -35.14
CA THR A 207 -21.29 21.24 -35.54
C THR A 207 -21.80 20.03 -36.34
N SER A 208 -23.13 19.90 -36.52
CA SER A 208 -23.75 18.87 -37.37
C SER A 208 -24.12 19.37 -38.78
N LYS A 209 -23.58 20.52 -39.21
CA LYS A 209 -23.63 21.03 -40.59
C LYS A 209 -22.25 20.98 -41.22
#